data_AF-A0A0F9AEE3-F1
#
_entry.id   AF-A0A0F9AEE3-F1
#
_cell.length_a   1.000
_cell.length_b   1.000
_cell.length_c   1.000
_cell.angle_alpha   90.00
_cell.angle_beta   90.00
_cell.angle_gamma   90.00
#
_symmetry.space_group_name_H-M   'P 1'
#
loop_
_entity.id
_entity.type
_entity.pdbx_description
1 polymer ?
#
loop_
_entity_poly.entity_id
_entity_poly.type
_entity_poly.pdbx_seq_one_letter_code
_entity_poly.pdbx_strand_id
1 'polypeptide(L)'
;GMESASAGAATDAAGGSNTSRAFDYNVFASELFTQIDINKTVSAELEDGGISGNVNLQTARPFQYDGFKGAYNINARYSDVDEDVSPRASFMLSNNWDNKFGVLASVAYSDGTVQSEGSSTGRWTVNNPGFVDGGLPVSQGGSNYLTVAPKTLLVPNGNYTNENLDGLYLPRIPRYSLYSKQQERLGATLALQYAPTDDLSFNLDVLHAELDNNMQEYHYEVLLRDQKDIVPENIAVDDNNTIVAGALSNAIIRSEARRDASESTFDQVSFTGNWFISDRFKMNFLIGQGKSDLDVPNMTTFALDSNASTVAYSFDNNIDPLSLLNNPGGQAIGSGELNSTMPAFAFAVENSY
;
A
#
# COMPACT_ATOMS: atom_id res chain seq x y z
N GLY A 1 19.40 -14.01 18.59
CA GLY A 1 19.49 -13.50 17.20
C GLY A 1 19.99 -12.08 17.29
N MET A 2 19.73 -11.21 16.31
CA MET A 2 19.71 -9.77 16.58
C MET A 2 18.32 -9.26 16.24
N GLU A 3 17.66 -8.60 17.19
CA GLU A 3 16.39 -7.93 16.96
C GLU A 3 16.67 -6.60 16.24
N SER A 4 15.85 -6.28 15.25
CA SER A 4 15.93 -5.01 14.56
C SER A 4 14.53 -4.50 14.24
N ALA A 5 14.40 -3.18 14.10
CA ALA A 5 13.18 -2.49 13.70
C ALA A 5 13.48 -1.66 12.43
N SER A 6 12.51 -1.58 11.53
CA SER A 6 12.59 -0.76 10.32
C SER A 6 11.27 -0.02 10.11
N ALA A 7 11.35 1.24 9.70
CA ALA A 7 10.22 2.12 9.52
C ALA A 7 9.89 2.31 8.03
N GLY A 8 8.60 2.45 7.71
CA GLY A 8 8.12 2.58 6.33
C GLY A 8 7.00 3.59 6.19
N ALA A 9 6.97 4.31 5.06
CA ALA A 9 5.91 5.27 4.75
C ALA A 9 4.66 4.55 4.18
N ALA A 10 3.47 4.97 4.61
CA ALA A 10 2.21 4.41 4.12
C ALA A 10 1.47 5.36 3.17
N THR A 11 0.54 4.78 2.43
CA THR A 11 -0.37 5.51 1.53
C THR A 11 -1.55 6.09 2.29
N ASP A 12 -2.17 7.14 1.77
CA ASP A 12 -3.36 7.76 2.38
C ASP A 12 -4.53 6.78 2.51
N ALA A 13 -4.65 5.87 1.53
CA ALA A 13 -5.72 4.88 1.46
C ALA A 13 -5.45 3.62 2.31
N ALA A 14 -4.19 3.23 2.50
CA ALA A 14 -3.82 2.03 3.26
C ALA A 14 -3.60 2.27 4.75
N GLY A 15 -3.58 3.53 5.18
CA GLY A 15 -3.47 3.90 6.59
C GLY A 15 -2.04 3.84 7.14
N GLY A 16 -1.60 4.99 7.66
CA GLY A 16 -0.55 5.17 8.67
C GLY A 16 0.84 4.61 8.37
N SER A 17 1.83 5.50 8.18
CA SER A 17 3.25 5.12 8.12
C SER A 17 3.61 4.25 9.32
N ASN A 18 4.34 3.15 9.09
CA ASN A 18 4.85 2.34 10.18
C ASN A 18 6.03 3.07 10.82
N THR A 19 5.73 3.92 11.79
CA THR A 19 6.70 4.60 12.66
C THR A 19 6.80 3.90 14.02
N SER A 20 6.32 2.66 14.13
CA SER A 20 6.29 1.88 15.36
C SER A 20 7.54 0.99 15.50
N ARG A 21 7.64 0.22 16.59
CA ARG A 21 8.70 -0.79 16.78
C ARG A 21 8.56 -2.02 15.87
N ALA A 22 7.52 -2.11 15.03
CA ALA A 22 7.35 -3.21 14.09
C ALA A 22 8.36 -3.12 12.94
N PHE A 23 8.94 -4.25 12.54
CA PHE A 23 9.90 -4.35 11.44
C PHE A 23 9.18 -4.34 10.08
N ASP A 24 9.50 -3.37 9.23
CA ASP A 24 9.12 -3.33 7.82
C ASP A 24 10.04 -4.21 6.96
N TYR A 25 9.51 -5.36 6.54
CA TYR A 25 10.19 -6.32 5.67
C TYR A 25 10.32 -5.82 4.21
N ASN A 26 9.58 -4.79 3.81
CA ASN A 26 9.59 -4.29 2.43
C ASN A 26 10.90 -3.62 2.04
N VAL A 27 11.73 -3.23 3.02
CA VAL A 27 13.02 -2.57 2.82
C VAL A 27 14.03 -3.50 2.15
N PHE A 28 13.87 -4.82 2.31
CA PHE A 28 14.81 -5.79 1.75
C PHE A 28 14.38 -6.30 0.38
N ALA A 29 15.33 -6.37 -0.54
CA ALA A 29 15.18 -7.22 -1.73
C ALA A 29 15.10 -8.69 -1.30
N SER A 30 14.10 -9.41 -1.81
CA SER A 30 13.85 -10.82 -1.42
C SER A 30 15.00 -11.74 -1.83
N GLU A 31 15.75 -11.35 -2.86
CA GLU A 31 16.89 -12.05 -3.42
C GLU A 31 18.12 -12.09 -2.49
N LEU A 32 18.15 -11.28 -1.42
CA LEU A 32 19.25 -11.25 -0.45
C LEU A 32 19.20 -12.42 0.55
N PHE A 33 18.03 -13.02 0.73
CA PHE A 33 17.82 -14.06 1.72
C PHE A 33 17.65 -15.42 1.06
N THR A 34 18.30 -16.40 1.67
CA THR A 34 18.22 -17.81 1.23
C THR A 34 17.15 -18.58 1.97
N GLN A 35 16.79 -18.14 3.18
CA GLN A 35 15.85 -18.83 4.03
C GLN A 35 15.09 -17.84 4.93
N ILE A 36 13.80 -18.12 5.12
CA ILE A 36 12.92 -17.40 6.03
C ILE A 36 12.32 -18.45 6.98
N ASP A 37 12.61 -18.32 8.27
CA ASP A 37 12.02 -19.18 9.30
C ASP A 37 10.94 -18.42 10.07
N ILE A 38 9.76 -19.02 10.19
CA ILE A 38 8.63 -18.43 10.92
C ILE A 38 8.37 -19.26 12.17
N ASN A 39 8.71 -18.71 13.34
CA ASN A 39 8.50 -19.34 14.63
C ASN A 39 7.25 -18.78 15.29
N LYS A 40 6.16 -19.57 15.29
CA LYS A 40 4.87 -19.19 15.90
C LYS A 40 4.75 -19.56 17.38
N THR A 41 5.73 -20.26 17.93
CA THR A 41 5.75 -20.70 19.33
C THR A 41 6.93 -20.06 20.03
N VAL A 42 6.70 -19.49 21.21
CA VAL A 42 7.77 -18.95 22.04
C VAL A 42 8.66 -20.09 22.55
N SER A 43 9.94 -20.06 22.17
CA SER A 43 11.00 -20.93 22.73
C SER A 43 11.95 -20.05 23.53
N ALA A 44 12.51 -20.56 24.63
CA ALA A 44 13.41 -19.80 25.51
C ALA A 44 14.74 -19.40 24.83
N GLU A 45 15.03 -19.96 23.65
CA GLU A 45 16.20 -19.61 22.82
C GLU A 45 15.93 -18.48 21.82
N LEU A 46 14.66 -18.09 21.65
CA LEU A 46 14.26 -16.98 20.78
C LEU A 46 14.28 -15.67 21.58
N GLU A 47 14.80 -14.61 20.96
CA GLU A 47 14.79 -13.27 21.54
C GLU A 47 13.33 -12.77 21.69
N ASP A 48 13.00 -12.18 22.83
CA ASP A 48 11.67 -11.61 23.12
C ASP A 48 11.39 -10.40 22.22
N GLY A 49 10.17 -10.28 21.67
CA GLY A 49 9.82 -9.19 20.75
C GLY A 49 8.66 -9.46 19.79
N GLY A 50 8.29 -10.74 19.59
CA GLY A 50 7.18 -11.13 18.72
C GLY A 50 5.98 -11.71 19.48
N ILE A 51 5.01 -10.88 19.88
CA ILE A 51 3.75 -11.35 20.53
C ILE A 51 3.01 -12.40 19.67
N SER A 52 3.20 -12.34 18.35
CA SER A 52 2.60 -13.26 17.36
C SER A 52 3.59 -14.29 16.78
N GLY A 53 4.86 -14.25 17.21
CA GLY A 53 5.96 -15.08 16.69
C GLY A 53 7.14 -14.26 16.15
N ASN A 54 8.28 -14.93 15.94
CA ASN A 54 9.50 -14.33 15.37
C ASN A 54 9.69 -14.76 13.90
N VAL A 55 10.11 -13.83 13.05
CA VAL A 55 10.57 -14.11 11.68
C VAL A 55 12.09 -13.97 11.66
N ASN A 56 12.77 -15.01 11.21
CA ASN A 56 14.23 -15.02 11.06
C ASN A 56 14.59 -15.05 9.58
N LEU A 57 15.33 -14.06 9.13
CA LEU A 57 15.83 -13.95 7.76
C LEU A 57 17.30 -14.36 7.74
N GLN A 58 17.63 -15.36 6.92
CA GLN A 58 19.00 -15.85 6.78
C GLN A 58 19.59 -15.50 5.41
N THR A 59 20.70 -14.77 5.43
CA THR A 59 21.54 -14.53 4.26
C THR A 59 22.39 -15.76 3.94
N ALA A 60 22.85 -15.86 2.69
CA ALA A 60 23.74 -16.94 2.28
C ALA A 60 25.07 -16.89 3.05
N ARG A 61 25.67 -18.05 3.34
CA ARG A 61 26.96 -18.18 4.03
C ARG A 61 27.96 -18.98 3.20
N PRO A 62 29.26 -18.63 3.22
CA PRO A 62 30.25 -19.26 2.37
C PRO A 62 30.46 -20.75 2.63
N PHE A 63 30.39 -21.24 3.87
CA PHE A 63 30.56 -22.67 4.20
C PHE A 63 29.38 -23.55 3.73
N GLN A 64 28.31 -22.96 3.21
CA GLN A 64 27.24 -23.71 2.55
C GLN A 64 27.65 -24.20 1.15
N TYR A 65 28.79 -23.74 0.64
CA TYR A 65 29.22 -23.94 -0.73
C TYR A 65 30.65 -24.49 -0.78
N ASP A 66 30.91 -25.50 -1.62
CA ASP A 66 32.27 -26.01 -1.83
C ASP A 66 33.04 -25.18 -2.85
N GLY A 67 34.22 -24.68 -2.45
CA GLY A 67 35.11 -23.92 -3.32
C GLY A 67 34.50 -22.59 -3.79
N PHE A 68 34.80 -22.20 -5.03
CA PHE A 68 34.20 -21.02 -5.64
C PHE A 68 32.79 -21.33 -6.16
N LYS A 69 31.83 -20.47 -5.83
CA LYS A 69 30.47 -20.44 -6.38
C LYS A 69 30.08 -19.04 -6.81
N GLY A 70 29.23 -18.99 -7.83
CA GLY A 70 28.56 -17.77 -8.24
C GLY A 70 27.12 -18.08 -8.64
N ALA A 71 26.22 -17.16 -8.33
CA ALA A 71 24.83 -17.20 -8.75
C ALA A 71 24.41 -15.81 -9.24
N TYR A 72 23.50 -15.77 -10.21
CA TYR A 72 22.91 -14.52 -10.67
C TYR A 72 21.45 -14.74 -11.07
N ASN A 73 20.66 -13.69 -10.97
CA ASN A 73 19.30 -13.61 -11.51
C ASN A 73 19.15 -12.29 -12.25
N ILE A 74 18.52 -12.32 -13.42
CA ILE A 74 18.14 -11.11 -14.15
C ILE A 74 16.73 -11.35 -14.68
N ASN A 75 15.83 -10.45 -14.37
CA ASN A 75 14.46 -10.44 -14.86
C ASN A 75 14.06 -9.02 -15.25
N ALA A 76 13.01 -8.92 -16.05
CA ALA A 76 12.26 -7.69 -16.21
C ALA A 76 10.77 -8.06 -16.31
N ARG A 77 9.92 -7.19 -15.76
CA ARG A 77 8.46 -7.29 -15.90
C ARG A 77 7.97 -6.07 -16.65
N TYR A 78 7.28 -6.27 -17.76
CA TYR A 78 6.48 -5.21 -18.37
C TYR A 78 5.08 -5.25 -17.79
N SER A 79 4.49 -4.10 -17.54
CA SER A 79 3.14 -3.97 -17.03
C SER A 79 2.32 -3.07 -17.94
N ASP A 80 1.15 -3.57 -18.38
CA ASP A 80 0.29 -2.88 -19.34
C ASP A 80 -0.43 -1.66 -18.73
N VAL A 81 -0.49 -1.56 -17.39
CA VAL A 81 -1.24 -0.50 -16.68
C VAL A 81 -0.44 0.80 -16.58
N ASP A 82 0.84 0.70 -16.29
CA ASP A 82 1.81 1.79 -16.15
C ASP A 82 2.74 1.93 -17.37
N GLU A 83 2.62 1.04 -18.35
CA GLU A 83 3.43 0.98 -19.58
C GLU A 83 4.96 0.99 -19.33
N ASP A 84 5.38 0.49 -18.16
CA ASP A 84 6.75 0.56 -17.67
C ASP A 84 7.41 -0.83 -17.58
N VAL A 85 8.74 -0.86 -17.71
CA VAL A 85 9.56 -2.06 -17.57
C VAL A 85 10.23 -2.01 -16.21
N SER A 86 9.85 -2.91 -15.31
CA SER A 86 10.44 -3.08 -13.98
C SER A 86 11.58 -4.11 -14.01
N PRO A 87 12.87 -3.70 -14.04
CA PRO A 87 13.99 -4.64 -13.98
C PRO A 87 14.22 -5.14 -12.55
N ARG A 88 14.69 -6.39 -12.44
CA ARG A 88 15.30 -6.89 -11.20
C ARG A 88 16.54 -7.71 -11.51
N ALA A 89 17.58 -7.55 -10.71
CA ALA A 89 18.80 -8.33 -10.84
C ALA A 89 19.40 -8.64 -9.48
N SER A 90 20.02 -9.82 -9.36
CA SER A 90 20.81 -10.17 -8.20
C SER A 90 22.06 -10.94 -8.60
N PHE A 91 23.13 -10.75 -7.84
CA PHE A 91 24.41 -11.40 -8.05
C PHE A 91 24.97 -11.83 -6.70
N MET A 92 25.55 -13.03 -6.66
CA MET A 92 26.21 -13.56 -5.47
C MET A 92 27.49 -14.27 -5.90
N LEU A 93 28.57 -13.99 -5.18
CA LEU A 93 29.85 -14.67 -5.32
C LEU A 93 30.28 -15.19 -3.96
N SER A 94 30.79 -16.42 -3.93
CA SER A 94 31.31 -17.04 -2.73
C SER A 94 32.58 -17.82 -3.03
N ASN A 95 33.51 -17.82 -2.10
CA ASN A 95 34.64 -18.72 -2.11
C ASN A 95 34.85 -19.30 -0.72
N ASN A 96 34.95 -20.62 -0.65
CA ASN A 96 35.20 -21.38 0.55
C ASN A 96 36.51 -22.16 0.41
N TRP A 97 37.44 -21.91 1.34
CA TRP A 97 38.71 -22.60 1.45
C TRP A 97 38.62 -23.65 2.55
N ASP A 98 38.18 -24.85 2.15
CA ASP A 98 38.14 -26.07 2.97
C ASP A 98 37.41 -25.91 4.31
N ASN A 99 36.34 -25.11 4.35
CA ASN A 99 35.60 -24.77 5.57
C ASN A 99 36.47 -24.15 6.68
N LYS A 100 37.67 -23.66 6.37
CA LYS A 100 38.54 -22.94 7.32
C LYS A 100 38.37 -21.44 7.20
N PHE A 101 38.20 -20.95 5.99
CA PHE A 101 37.93 -19.56 5.71
C PHE A 101 36.98 -19.48 4.53
N GLY A 102 36.09 -18.50 4.55
CA GLY A 102 35.11 -18.33 3.49
C GLY A 102 34.66 -16.88 3.41
N VAL A 103 34.42 -16.42 2.19
CA VAL A 103 33.89 -15.09 1.90
C VAL A 103 32.70 -15.24 0.96
N LEU A 104 31.63 -14.50 1.22
CA LEU A 104 30.48 -14.40 0.35
C LEU A 104 30.05 -12.94 0.26
N ALA A 105 29.84 -12.44 -0.95
CA ALA A 105 29.23 -11.15 -1.20
C ALA A 105 28.02 -11.31 -2.11
N SER A 106 26.95 -10.55 -1.85
CA SER A 106 25.80 -10.50 -2.72
C SER A 106 25.26 -9.08 -2.86
N VAL A 107 24.63 -8.80 -4.00
CA VAL A 107 23.93 -7.56 -4.29
C VAL A 107 22.63 -7.89 -4.99
N ALA A 108 21.55 -7.19 -4.65
CA ALA A 108 20.27 -7.27 -5.32
C ALA A 108 19.75 -5.86 -5.58
N TYR A 109 19.20 -5.66 -6.77
CA TYR A 109 18.62 -4.41 -7.21
C TYR A 109 17.28 -4.68 -7.89
N SER A 110 16.28 -3.86 -7.61
CA SER A 110 15.02 -3.85 -8.35
C SER A 110 14.48 -2.44 -8.46
N ASP A 111 13.97 -2.09 -9.63
CA ASP A 111 13.17 -0.89 -9.85
C ASP A 111 11.84 -1.34 -10.43
N GLY A 112 10.74 -0.82 -9.91
CA GLY A 112 9.44 -1.13 -10.46
C GLY A 112 8.34 -0.22 -9.97
N THR A 113 7.39 0.01 -10.86
CA THR A 113 6.18 0.75 -10.58
C THR A 113 5.04 -0.22 -10.26
N VAL A 114 4.25 0.15 -9.26
CA VAL A 114 2.97 -0.49 -8.93
C VAL A 114 1.90 0.56 -9.12
N GLN A 115 1.10 0.37 -10.16
CA GLN A 115 -0.07 1.21 -10.42
C GLN A 115 -1.35 0.46 -10.05
N SER A 116 -2.26 1.18 -9.41
CA SER A 116 -3.60 0.70 -9.09
C SER A 116 -4.60 1.80 -9.40
N GLU A 117 -5.67 1.42 -10.08
CA GLU A 117 -6.78 2.29 -10.39
C GLU A 117 -8.05 1.72 -9.80
N GLY A 118 -8.92 2.59 -9.29
CA GLY A 118 -10.19 2.12 -8.79
C GLY A 118 -10.97 3.15 -8.01
N SER A 119 -12.18 2.76 -7.68
CA SER A 119 -13.05 3.55 -6.83
C SER A 119 -12.84 3.24 -5.35
N SER A 120 -12.85 4.26 -4.51
CA SER A 120 -12.94 4.07 -3.05
C SER A 120 -14.01 4.98 -2.48
N THR A 121 -14.57 4.60 -1.33
CA THR A 121 -15.66 5.34 -0.67
C THR A 121 -15.16 6.27 0.43
N GLY A 122 -13.86 6.24 0.74
CA GLY A 122 -13.29 6.92 1.92
C GLY A 122 -13.86 6.43 3.26
N ARG A 123 -14.56 5.28 3.25
CA ARG A 123 -15.45 4.68 4.28
C ARG A 123 -16.94 4.94 4.03
N TRP A 124 -17.76 3.99 4.43
CA TRP A 124 -19.20 4.18 4.56
C TRP A 124 -19.53 4.90 5.86
N THR A 125 -20.52 5.79 5.82
CA THR A 125 -21.07 6.45 7.00
C THR A 125 -22.59 6.50 6.89
N VAL A 126 -23.26 6.77 8.00
CA VAL A 126 -24.72 6.83 8.06
C VAL A 126 -25.19 8.25 7.78
N ASN A 127 -26.22 8.36 6.93
CA ASN A 127 -26.95 9.59 6.72
C ASN A 127 -27.82 9.88 7.93
N ASN A 128 -27.73 11.10 8.47
CA ASN A 128 -28.46 11.48 9.67
C ASN A 128 -29.06 12.88 9.51
N PRO A 129 -30.13 13.02 8.69
CA PRO A 129 -30.81 14.30 8.49
C PRO A 129 -31.44 14.86 9.79
N GLY A 130 -31.65 14.01 10.80
CA GLY A 130 -32.18 14.40 12.12
C GLY A 130 -31.13 14.92 13.11
N PHE A 131 -29.85 14.97 12.75
CA PHE A 131 -28.80 15.44 13.65
C PHE A 131 -28.97 16.92 14.00
N VAL A 132 -28.88 17.23 15.30
CA VAL A 132 -28.85 18.59 15.84
C VAL A 132 -27.44 18.95 16.28
N ASP A 133 -27.02 20.20 16.07
CA ASP A 133 -25.68 20.66 16.44
C ASP A 133 -25.43 20.45 17.95
N GLY A 134 -24.40 19.68 18.28
CA GLY A 134 -24.09 19.23 19.65
C GLY A 134 -24.83 17.97 20.13
N GLY A 135 -25.67 17.34 19.31
CA GLY A 135 -26.29 16.04 19.58
C GLY A 135 -25.34 14.87 19.34
N LEU A 136 -25.62 13.71 19.96
CA LEU A 136 -24.98 12.46 19.54
C LEU A 136 -25.59 12.05 18.19
N PRO A 137 -24.77 11.58 17.23
CA PRO A 137 -25.33 11.04 16.00
C PRO A 137 -26.22 9.84 16.33
N VAL A 138 -27.32 9.70 15.60
CA VAL A 138 -28.35 8.67 15.83
C VAL A 138 -27.76 7.25 15.60
N SER A 139 -26.57 7.16 14.97
CA SER A 139 -25.70 5.99 14.85
C SER A 139 -24.20 6.38 14.81
N GLN A 140 -23.27 5.42 14.94
CA GLN A 140 -21.82 5.66 14.79
C GLN A 140 -21.45 6.05 13.35
N GLY A 141 -20.69 7.14 13.14
CA GLY A 141 -20.07 7.42 11.82
C GLY A 141 -19.82 8.88 11.42
N GLY A 142 -20.46 9.87 12.05
CA GLY A 142 -20.25 11.30 11.78
C GLY A 142 -21.41 11.98 11.04
N SER A 143 -21.50 13.30 11.15
CA SER A 143 -22.63 14.10 10.72
C SER A 143 -22.60 14.40 9.21
N ASN A 144 -23.32 13.59 8.42
CA ASN A 144 -23.64 13.89 7.03
C ASN A 144 -25.14 14.17 6.91
N TYR A 145 -25.48 15.26 6.20
CA TYR A 145 -26.85 15.75 6.14
C TYR A 145 -27.33 15.85 4.70
N LEU A 146 -27.88 14.77 4.17
CA LEU A 146 -28.81 14.87 3.04
C LEU A 146 -30.17 15.30 3.61
N THR A 147 -30.38 16.61 3.73
CA THR A 147 -31.51 17.23 4.49
C THR A 147 -32.81 17.39 3.70
N VAL A 148 -32.80 17.02 2.42
CA VAL A 148 -33.91 17.23 1.49
C VAL A 148 -34.25 15.92 0.78
N ALA A 149 -35.56 15.65 0.67
CA ALA A 149 -36.10 14.55 -0.11
C ALA A 149 -35.61 14.60 -1.58
N PRO A 150 -35.13 13.49 -2.16
CA PRO A 150 -34.74 13.46 -3.56
C PRO A 150 -35.88 13.78 -4.51
N LYS A 151 -35.57 14.54 -5.57
CA LYS A 151 -36.57 14.97 -6.55
C LYS A 151 -37.14 13.81 -7.37
N THR A 152 -36.37 12.71 -7.55
CA THR A 152 -36.80 11.52 -8.31
C THR A 152 -36.13 10.22 -7.86
N LEU A 153 -36.72 9.07 -8.17
CA LEU A 153 -36.23 7.71 -7.90
C LEU A 153 -35.98 6.93 -9.19
N LEU A 154 -34.97 6.05 -9.21
CA LEU A 154 -34.81 5.03 -10.27
C LEU A 154 -35.37 3.64 -9.91
N VAL A 155 -35.62 3.34 -8.64
CA VAL A 155 -36.07 2.02 -8.13
C VAL A 155 -37.38 2.19 -7.33
N PRO A 156 -38.31 1.20 -7.33
CA PRO A 156 -39.71 1.40 -6.94
C PRO A 156 -39.92 1.38 -5.41
N ASN A 157 -39.25 2.26 -4.68
CA ASN A 157 -39.38 2.39 -3.22
C ASN A 157 -39.92 3.76 -2.75
N GLY A 158 -40.81 4.38 -3.54
CA GLY A 158 -41.62 5.54 -3.11
C GLY A 158 -40.83 6.81 -2.72
N ASN A 159 -41.53 7.95 -2.62
CA ASN A 159 -40.89 9.24 -2.32
C ASN A 159 -40.16 9.19 -0.96
N TYR A 160 -38.84 9.38 -0.93
CA TYR A 160 -38.06 9.46 0.30
C TYR A 160 -38.40 10.76 1.06
N THR A 161 -38.85 10.65 2.31
CA THR A 161 -38.92 11.76 3.29
C THR A 161 -37.64 11.79 4.13
N ASN A 162 -37.43 12.80 4.97
CA ASN A 162 -36.32 12.78 5.95
C ASN A 162 -36.33 11.53 6.84
N GLU A 163 -37.51 10.91 7.05
CA GLU A 163 -37.67 9.66 7.80
C GLU A 163 -37.12 8.43 7.04
N ASN A 164 -37.17 8.44 5.71
CA ASN A 164 -36.71 7.31 4.89
C ASN A 164 -35.23 7.45 4.46
N LEU A 165 -34.67 8.66 4.56
CA LEU A 165 -33.25 8.91 4.33
C LEU A 165 -32.40 8.68 5.59
N ASP A 166 -33.02 8.72 6.77
CA ASP A 166 -32.36 8.48 8.03
C ASP A 166 -31.88 7.03 8.13
N GLY A 167 -30.65 6.82 8.58
CA GLY A 167 -30.09 5.47 8.74
C GLY A 167 -29.52 4.84 7.47
N LEU A 168 -29.71 5.43 6.29
CA LEU A 168 -29.08 4.94 5.05
C LEU A 168 -27.55 5.10 5.10
N TYR A 169 -26.82 4.11 4.61
CA TYR A 169 -25.37 4.21 4.45
C TYR A 169 -25.03 4.95 3.15
N LEU A 170 -24.15 5.94 3.22
CA LEU A 170 -23.59 6.65 2.06
C LEU A 170 -22.06 6.61 2.08
N PRO A 171 -21.39 6.70 0.91
CA PRO A 171 -19.95 6.86 0.88
C PRO A 171 -19.57 8.23 1.48
N ARG A 172 -18.49 8.28 2.27
CA ARG A 172 -18.00 9.51 2.87
C ARG A 172 -17.30 10.40 1.83
N ILE A 173 -16.54 9.77 0.94
CA ILE A 173 -15.80 10.38 -0.15
C ILE A 173 -15.84 9.40 -1.33
N PRO A 174 -16.94 9.30 -2.11
CA PRO A 174 -16.91 8.53 -3.34
C PRO A 174 -15.89 9.17 -4.28
N ARG A 175 -14.79 8.45 -4.52
CA ARG A 175 -13.67 8.92 -5.32
C ARG A 175 -13.18 7.87 -6.29
N TYR A 176 -12.79 8.31 -7.47
CA TYR A 176 -11.92 7.55 -8.36
C TYR A 176 -10.48 7.95 -8.06
N SER A 177 -9.63 6.94 -7.86
CA SER A 177 -8.24 7.14 -7.49
C SER A 177 -7.33 6.43 -8.47
N LEU A 178 -6.25 7.11 -8.84
CA LEU A 178 -5.08 6.54 -9.50
C LEU A 178 -3.94 6.61 -8.49
N TYR A 179 -3.44 5.45 -8.10
CA TYR A 179 -2.27 5.31 -7.24
C TYR A 179 -1.12 4.77 -8.10
N SER A 180 -0.02 5.49 -8.14
CA SER A 180 1.22 5.02 -8.74
C SER A 180 2.33 5.11 -7.71
N LYS A 181 3.00 3.98 -7.46
CA LYS A 181 4.11 3.90 -6.51
C LYS A 181 5.31 3.28 -7.22
N GLN A 182 6.32 4.10 -7.49
CA GLN A 182 7.62 3.61 -7.92
C GLN A 182 8.42 3.19 -6.69
N GLN A 183 9.03 2.00 -6.75
CA GLN A 183 9.84 1.44 -5.69
C GLN A 183 11.20 1.02 -6.25
N GLU A 184 12.26 1.63 -5.75
CA GLU A 184 13.62 1.19 -6.02
C GLU A 184 14.16 0.53 -4.76
N ARG A 185 14.72 -0.67 -4.90
CA ARG A 185 15.35 -1.42 -3.81
C ARG A 185 16.78 -1.74 -4.19
N LEU A 186 17.69 -1.43 -3.29
CA LEU A 186 19.06 -1.91 -3.34
C LEU A 186 19.33 -2.67 -2.05
N GLY A 187 20.04 -3.79 -2.14
CA GLY A 187 20.66 -4.32 -0.94
C GLY A 187 21.92 -5.10 -1.25
N ALA A 188 22.77 -5.17 -0.24
CA ALA A 188 24.07 -5.76 -0.32
C ALA A 188 24.38 -6.54 0.97
N THR A 189 25.02 -7.68 0.82
CA THR A 189 25.46 -8.51 1.94
C THR A 189 26.93 -8.86 1.80
N LEU A 190 27.66 -8.91 2.91
CA LEU A 190 28.98 -9.50 3.01
C LEU A 190 28.99 -10.47 4.20
N ALA A 191 29.37 -11.71 3.97
CA ALA A 191 29.55 -12.72 5.00
C ALA A 191 30.99 -13.25 4.97
N LEU A 192 31.67 -13.19 6.10
CA LEU A 192 32.98 -13.81 6.33
C LEU A 192 32.82 -14.93 7.34
N GLN A 193 33.37 -16.10 7.06
CA GLN A 193 33.44 -17.21 8.01
C GLN A 193 34.88 -17.65 8.20
N TYR A 194 35.24 -17.91 9.45
CA TYR A 194 36.57 -18.40 9.81
C TYR A 194 36.46 -19.48 10.88
N ALA A 195 36.90 -20.69 10.57
CA ALA A 195 36.97 -21.82 11.48
C ALA A 195 38.43 -22.29 11.58
N PRO A 196 39.22 -21.75 12.52
CA PRO A 196 40.61 -22.18 12.73
C PRO A 196 40.74 -23.65 13.15
N THR A 197 39.72 -24.19 13.83
CA THR A 197 39.61 -25.60 14.25
C THR A 197 38.17 -26.08 14.06
N ASP A 198 37.94 -27.39 14.14
CA ASP A 198 36.58 -27.96 14.06
C ASP A 198 35.68 -27.53 15.23
N ASP A 199 36.30 -27.12 16.35
CA ASP A 199 35.63 -26.73 17.58
C ASP A 199 35.40 -25.21 17.71
N LEU A 200 36.01 -24.38 16.86
CA LEU A 200 35.97 -22.93 16.97
C LEU A 200 35.61 -22.31 15.62
N SER A 201 34.53 -21.55 15.57
CA SER A 201 34.10 -20.82 14.37
C SER A 201 33.70 -19.39 14.70
N PHE A 202 33.99 -18.48 13.77
CA PHE A 202 33.62 -17.08 13.81
C PHE A 202 32.93 -16.69 12.51
N ASN A 203 31.91 -15.83 12.61
CA ASN A 203 31.25 -15.26 11.45
C ASN A 203 31.12 -13.74 11.62
N LEU A 204 31.34 -13.00 10.53
CA LEU A 204 31.01 -11.58 10.42
C LEU A 204 30.01 -11.44 9.28
N ASP A 205 28.82 -10.96 9.59
CA ASP A 205 27.75 -10.70 8.63
C ASP A 205 27.49 -9.18 8.59
N VAL A 206 27.55 -8.59 7.41
CA VAL A 206 27.22 -7.19 7.11
C VAL A 206 26.07 -7.17 6.11
N LEU A 207 25.07 -6.34 6.37
CA LEU A 207 23.88 -6.17 5.54
C LEU A 207 23.61 -4.67 5.39
N HIS A 208 23.37 -4.26 4.16
CA HIS A 208 22.85 -2.94 3.82
C HIS A 208 21.61 -3.15 2.95
N ALA A 209 20.54 -2.40 3.21
CA ALA A 209 19.35 -2.37 2.39
C ALA A 209 18.79 -0.95 2.33
N GLU A 210 18.29 -0.58 1.17
CA GLU A 210 17.75 0.73 0.84
C GLU A 210 16.47 0.53 0.04
N LEU A 211 15.43 1.28 0.40
CA LEU A 211 14.15 1.32 -0.30
C LEU A 211 13.75 2.77 -0.50
N ASP A 212 13.80 3.20 -1.75
CA ASP A 212 13.22 4.46 -2.20
C ASP A 212 11.80 4.24 -2.68
N ASN A 213 10.91 5.12 -2.26
CA ASN A 213 9.54 5.17 -2.74
C ASN A 213 9.21 6.58 -3.23
N ASN A 214 8.68 6.66 -4.45
CA ASN A 214 8.05 7.87 -4.98
C ASN A 214 6.61 7.52 -5.32
N MET A 215 5.68 8.12 -4.59
CA MET A 215 4.26 7.84 -4.71
C MET A 215 3.54 9.07 -5.28
N GLN A 216 2.69 8.82 -6.25
CA GLN A 216 1.80 9.80 -6.86
C GLN A 216 0.38 9.29 -6.72
N GLU A 217 -0.50 10.12 -6.16
CA GLU A 217 -1.91 9.82 -6.02
C GLU A 217 -2.71 10.92 -6.73
N TYR A 218 -3.64 10.52 -7.59
CA TYR A 218 -4.61 11.43 -8.19
C TYR A 218 -6.01 11.00 -7.81
N HIS A 219 -6.80 11.93 -7.29
CA HIS A 219 -8.17 11.70 -6.87
C HIS A 219 -9.13 12.63 -7.59
N TYR A 220 -10.22 12.06 -8.07
CA TYR A 220 -11.42 12.80 -8.41
C TYR A 220 -12.52 12.37 -7.46
N GLU A 221 -12.93 13.28 -6.58
CA GLU A 221 -13.72 12.93 -5.41
C GLU A 221 -14.90 13.86 -5.17
N VAL A 222 -15.96 13.31 -4.58
CA VAL A 222 -17.08 14.09 -4.07
C VAL A 222 -16.98 14.10 -2.55
N LEU A 223 -16.90 15.29 -1.95
CA LEU A 223 -16.84 15.42 -0.51
C LEU A 223 -18.27 15.40 0.05
N LEU A 224 -18.75 14.22 0.48
CA LEU A 224 -20.03 14.10 1.19
C LEU A 224 -19.85 14.23 2.70
N ARG A 225 -18.64 13.94 3.17
CA ARG A 225 -18.20 14.11 4.54
C ARG A 225 -18.37 15.53 5.07
N ASP A 226 -18.95 15.63 6.26
CA ASP A 226 -19.03 16.86 7.05
C ASP A 226 -19.69 18.02 6.27
N GLN A 227 -20.42 17.71 5.19
CA GLN A 227 -21.11 18.67 4.35
C GLN A 227 -22.58 18.75 4.74
N LYS A 228 -23.11 19.97 4.64
CA LYS A 228 -24.53 20.30 4.84
C LYS A 228 -25.15 20.67 3.50
N ASP A 229 -26.47 20.51 3.40
CA ASP A 229 -27.28 21.01 2.29
C ASP A 229 -26.93 20.42 0.91
N ILE A 230 -26.34 19.22 0.88
CA ILE A 230 -26.24 18.44 -0.37
C ILE A 230 -27.64 17.92 -0.70
N VAL A 231 -28.10 18.21 -1.92
CA VAL A 231 -29.43 17.82 -2.37
C VAL A 231 -29.31 16.53 -3.17
N PRO A 232 -29.84 15.39 -2.70
CA PRO A 232 -29.93 14.23 -3.56
C PRO A 232 -30.94 14.52 -4.66
N GLU A 233 -30.54 14.46 -5.92
CA GLU A 233 -31.47 14.57 -7.06
C GLU A 233 -32.08 13.21 -7.38
N ASN A 234 -31.26 12.16 -7.27
CA ASN A 234 -31.62 10.77 -7.51
C ASN A 234 -30.74 9.84 -6.69
N ILE A 235 -31.28 8.75 -6.16
CA ILE A 235 -30.51 7.74 -5.42
C ILE A 235 -31.02 6.32 -5.75
N ALA A 236 -30.10 5.37 -5.75
CA ALA A 236 -30.37 3.95 -5.77
C ALA A 236 -29.85 3.34 -4.47
N VAL A 237 -30.75 2.64 -3.76
CA VAL A 237 -30.47 2.00 -2.48
C VAL A 237 -30.57 0.49 -2.66
N ASP A 238 -29.57 -0.23 -2.16
CA ASP A 238 -29.55 -1.70 -2.19
C ASP A 238 -30.36 -2.32 -1.02
N ASP A 239 -30.44 -3.64 -0.99
CA ASP A 239 -31.16 -4.38 0.06
C ASP A 239 -30.53 -4.21 1.47
N ASN A 240 -29.32 -3.66 1.56
CA ASN A 240 -28.60 -3.40 2.81
C ASN A 240 -28.74 -1.94 3.29
N ASN A 241 -29.69 -1.18 2.76
CA ASN A 241 -29.88 0.25 3.05
C ASN A 241 -28.66 1.11 2.68
N THR A 242 -27.91 0.71 1.65
CA THR A 242 -26.73 1.43 1.18
C THR A 242 -27.03 2.17 -0.12
N ILE A 243 -26.73 3.47 -0.16
CA ILE A 243 -26.80 4.29 -1.38
C ILE A 243 -25.61 3.89 -2.26
N VAL A 244 -25.87 2.97 -3.21
CA VAL A 244 -24.87 2.43 -4.13
C VAL A 244 -24.69 3.29 -5.38
N ALA A 245 -25.68 4.13 -5.71
CA ALA A 245 -25.57 5.12 -6.77
C ALA A 245 -26.41 6.36 -6.43
N GLY A 246 -26.01 7.52 -6.94
CA GLY A 246 -26.81 8.73 -6.78
C GLY A 246 -26.32 9.91 -7.60
N ALA A 247 -27.26 10.78 -7.99
CA ALA A 247 -27.01 12.14 -8.46
C ALA A 247 -27.26 13.12 -7.31
N LEU A 248 -26.32 14.03 -7.09
CA LEU A 248 -26.30 14.99 -6.00
C LEU A 248 -26.05 16.38 -6.57
N SER A 249 -26.84 17.35 -6.13
CA SER A 249 -26.63 18.78 -6.38
C SER A 249 -26.08 19.45 -5.13
N ASN A 250 -25.47 20.61 -5.32
CA ASN A 250 -24.81 21.38 -4.27
C ASN A 250 -23.64 20.62 -3.60
N ALA A 251 -23.04 19.65 -4.30
CA ALA A 251 -21.91 18.89 -3.79
C ALA A 251 -20.59 19.63 -4.04
N ILE A 252 -19.58 19.34 -3.21
CA ILE A 252 -18.21 19.76 -3.46
C ILE A 252 -17.51 18.64 -4.22
N ILE A 253 -16.98 18.96 -5.38
CA ILE A 253 -16.09 18.08 -6.14
C ILE A 253 -14.66 18.56 -5.92
N ARG A 254 -13.77 17.65 -5.54
CA ARG A 254 -12.34 17.91 -5.42
C ARG A 254 -11.57 17.13 -6.48
N SER A 255 -10.66 17.82 -7.15
CA SER A 255 -9.55 17.20 -7.86
C SER A 255 -8.32 17.35 -6.98
N GLU A 256 -7.75 16.24 -6.53
CA GLU A 256 -6.58 16.22 -5.65
C GLU A 256 -5.43 15.50 -6.34
N ALA A 257 -4.23 16.07 -6.23
CA ALA A 257 -2.98 15.46 -6.64
C ALA A 257 -2.03 15.48 -5.45
N ARG A 258 -1.51 14.32 -5.08
CA ARG A 258 -0.58 14.15 -3.99
C ARG A 258 0.71 13.51 -4.50
N ARG A 259 1.85 13.98 -3.99
CA ARG A 259 3.15 13.40 -4.23
C ARG A 259 3.92 13.25 -2.93
N ASP A 260 4.36 12.03 -2.67
CA ASP A 260 5.11 11.67 -1.49
C ASP A 260 6.42 10.99 -1.92
N ALA A 261 7.52 11.37 -1.30
CA ALA A 261 8.81 10.70 -1.45
C ALA A 261 9.29 10.24 -0.08
N SER A 262 9.84 9.03 -0.01
CA SER A 262 10.43 8.50 1.21
C SER A 262 11.58 7.55 0.89
N GLU A 263 12.62 7.60 1.70
CA GLU A 263 13.80 6.74 1.63
C GLU A 263 13.93 6.00 2.96
N SER A 264 14.03 4.67 2.92
CA SER A 264 14.27 3.84 4.10
C SER A 264 15.59 3.11 3.95
N THR A 265 16.49 3.30 4.90
CA THR A 265 17.79 2.63 4.93
C THR A 265 17.89 1.70 6.14
N PHE A 266 18.61 0.60 5.95
CA PHE A 266 18.87 -0.40 6.94
C PHE A 266 20.31 -0.89 6.86
N ASP A 267 21.07 -0.66 7.93
CA ASP A 267 22.44 -1.16 8.07
C ASP A 267 22.53 -2.11 9.26
N GLN A 268 23.19 -3.24 9.07
CA GLN A 268 23.45 -4.18 10.15
C GLN A 268 24.85 -4.77 10.03
N VAL A 269 25.53 -4.85 11.17
CA VAL A 269 26.79 -5.59 11.33
C VAL A 269 26.65 -6.53 12.51
N SER A 270 26.96 -7.80 12.32
CA SER A 270 26.93 -8.80 13.37
C SER A 270 28.16 -9.68 13.32
N PHE A 271 28.71 -9.96 14.50
CA PHE A 271 29.80 -10.90 14.71
C PHE A 271 29.33 -11.99 15.66
N THR A 272 29.55 -13.23 15.25
CA THR A 272 29.20 -14.42 16.05
C THR A 272 30.39 -15.33 16.21
N GLY A 273 30.48 -16.00 17.35
CA GLY A 273 31.51 -16.99 17.64
C GLY A 273 30.92 -18.21 18.32
N ASN A 274 31.25 -19.41 17.86
CA ASN A 274 30.88 -20.66 18.51
C ASN A 274 32.14 -21.41 18.92
N TRP A 275 32.21 -21.84 20.18
CA TRP A 275 33.35 -22.57 20.71
C TRP A 275 32.89 -23.79 21.50
N PHE A 276 33.25 -24.97 21.00
CA PHE A 276 33.14 -26.25 21.70
C PHE A 276 34.42 -26.45 22.51
N ILE A 277 34.38 -26.11 23.80
CA ILE A 277 35.56 -26.22 24.68
C ILE A 277 35.78 -27.69 25.09
N SER A 278 34.70 -28.46 25.19
CA SER A 278 34.70 -29.90 25.44
C SER A 278 33.36 -30.50 25.01
N ASP A 279 33.24 -31.83 25.03
CA ASP A 279 32.00 -32.57 24.74
C ASP A 279 30.78 -32.13 25.58
N ARG A 280 31.00 -31.44 26.69
CA ARG A 280 29.95 -31.01 27.63
C ARG A 280 29.81 -29.50 27.76
N PHE A 281 30.71 -28.72 27.14
CA PHE A 281 30.73 -27.28 27.32
C PHE A 281 30.90 -26.54 25.99
N LYS A 282 29.85 -25.82 25.62
CA LYS A 282 29.76 -24.98 24.43
C LYS A 282 29.53 -23.53 24.85
N MET A 283 30.28 -22.61 24.26
CA MET A 283 30.06 -21.17 24.39
C MET A 283 29.66 -20.58 23.05
N ASN A 284 28.65 -19.69 23.06
CA ASN A 284 28.24 -18.91 21.91
C ASN A 284 28.37 -17.43 22.25
N PHE A 285 28.93 -16.65 21.34
CA PHE A 285 29.09 -15.21 21.45
C PHE A 285 28.37 -14.55 20.28
N LEU A 286 27.66 -13.46 20.56
CA LEU A 286 27.03 -12.63 19.55
C LEU A 286 27.20 -11.17 19.98
N ILE A 287 27.71 -10.35 19.07
CA ILE A 287 27.76 -8.91 19.20
C ILE A 287 27.35 -8.32 17.86
N GLY A 288 26.55 -7.26 17.88
CA GLY A 288 26.29 -6.53 16.66
C GLY A 288 25.35 -5.37 16.88
N GLN A 289 25.13 -4.64 15.79
CA GLN A 289 24.37 -3.41 15.76
C GLN A 289 23.57 -3.36 14.46
N GLY A 290 22.31 -2.98 14.57
CA GLY A 290 21.45 -2.60 13.45
C GLY A 290 21.02 -1.15 13.61
N LYS A 291 20.94 -0.42 12.50
CA LYS A 291 20.39 0.93 12.42
C LYS A 291 19.41 0.99 11.26
N SER A 292 18.27 1.62 11.48
CA SER A 292 17.32 1.95 10.42
C SER A 292 16.98 3.43 10.50
N ASP A 293 17.00 4.09 9.35
CA ASP A 293 16.58 5.48 9.21
C ASP A 293 15.47 5.57 8.15
N LEU A 294 14.48 6.42 8.37
CA LEU A 294 13.43 6.74 7.41
C LEU A 294 13.46 8.26 7.19
N ASP A 295 13.72 8.67 5.96
CA ASP A 295 13.59 10.06 5.52
C ASP A 295 12.32 10.21 4.67
N VAL A 296 11.62 11.33 4.85
CA VAL A 296 10.42 11.69 4.09
C VAL A 296 10.62 13.13 3.62
N PRO A 297 11.45 13.33 2.58
CA PRO A 297 11.93 14.67 2.22
C PRO A 297 10.81 15.58 1.73
N ASN A 298 9.80 15.04 1.05
CA ASN A 298 8.70 15.83 0.49
C ASN A 298 7.37 15.08 0.58
N MET A 299 6.35 15.79 1.07
CA MET A 299 4.94 15.41 1.00
C MET A 299 4.17 16.64 0.52
N THR A 300 3.64 16.59 -0.70
CA THR A 300 2.93 17.74 -1.29
C THR A 300 1.55 17.30 -1.75
N THR A 301 0.53 18.04 -1.31
CA THR A 301 -0.85 17.88 -1.76
C THR A 301 -1.31 19.17 -2.43
N PHE A 302 -1.87 19.04 -3.63
CA PHE A 302 -2.54 20.09 -4.37
C PHE A 302 -3.99 19.70 -4.57
N ALA A 303 -4.91 20.58 -4.22
CA ALA A 303 -6.35 20.34 -4.34
C ALA A 303 -7.04 21.53 -4.99
N LEU A 304 -8.00 21.23 -5.87
CA LEU A 304 -8.91 22.19 -6.48
C LEU A 304 -10.35 21.78 -6.16
N ASP A 305 -11.09 22.70 -5.53
CA ASP A 305 -12.49 22.48 -5.15
C ASP A 305 -13.44 23.24 -6.05
N SER A 306 -14.44 22.53 -6.57
CA SER A 306 -15.63 23.10 -7.20
C SER A 306 -16.81 22.98 -6.25
N ASN A 307 -17.33 24.13 -5.81
CA ASN A 307 -18.49 24.20 -4.91
C ASN A 307 -19.80 24.23 -5.71
N ALA A 308 -20.91 23.91 -5.04
CA ALA A 308 -22.25 23.93 -5.60
C ALA A 308 -22.41 23.11 -6.91
N SER A 309 -21.66 22.03 -7.04
CA SER A 309 -21.62 21.20 -8.26
C SER A 309 -22.77 20.20 -8.29
N THR A 310 -23.15 19.80 -9.50
CA THR A 310 -24.00 18.62 -9.71
C THR A 310 -23.12 17.46 -10.15
N VAL A 311 -23.25 16.32 -9.48
CA VAL A 311 -22.42 15.13 -9.71
C VAL A 311 -23.26 13.88 -9.63
N ALA A 312 -22.87 12.84 -10.35
CA ALA A 312 -23.41 11.51 -10.16
C ALA A 312 -22.30 10.48 -10.03
N TYR A 313 -22.55 9.47 -9.20
CA TYR A 313 -21.67 8.31 -9.04
C TYR A 313 -22.51 7.03 -9.03
N SER A 314 -21.87 5.91 -9.38
CA SER A 314 -22.44 4.58 -9.24
C SER A 314 -21.35 3.58 -8.89
N PHE A 315 -21.59 2.76 -7.87
CA PHE A 315 -20.82 1.54 -7.56
C PHE A 315 -21.53 0.27 -8.06
N ASP A 316 -22.70 0.41 -8.69
CA ASP A 316 -23.43 -0.66 -9.34
C ASP A 316 -23.22 -0.56 -10.86
N ASN A 317 -22.59 -1.57 -11.45
CA ASN A 317 -22.31 -1.64 -12.88
C ASN A 317 -23.58 -1.63 -13.76
N ASN A 318 -24.76 -1.90 -13.19
CA ASN A 318 -26.03 -1.86 -13.91
C ASN A 318 -26.65 -0.46 -13.97
N ILE A 319 -26.12 0.51 -13.21
CA ILE A 319 -26.66 1.87 -13.14
C ILE A 319 -25.65 2.82 -13.78
N ASP A 320 -25.99 3.33 -14.97
CA ASP A 320 -25.22 4.40 -15.60
C ASP A 320 -25.38 5.70 -14.81
N PRO A 321 -24.31 6.28 -14.22
CA PRO A 321 -24.41 7.50 -13.45
C PRO A 321 -24.88 8.70 -14.29
N LEU A 322 -24.65 8.73 -15.61
CA LEU A 322 -25.15 9.81 -16.47
C LEU A 322 -26.67 9.79 -16.60
N SER A 323 -27.29 8.61 -16.49
CA SER A 323 -28.75 8.47 -16.47
C SER A 323 -29.37 9.09 -15.21
N LEU A 324 -28.62 9.20 -14.11
CA LEU A 324 -29.09 9.82 -12.87
C LEU A 324 -29.16 11.36 -12.98
N LEU A 325 -28.24 11.98 -13.73
CA LEU A 325 -28.18 13.45 -13.91
C LEU A 325 -29.32 13.99 -14.79
N ASN A 326 -29.72 13.23 -15.81
CA ASN A 326 -30.64 13.67 -16.85
C ASN A 326 -32.09 13.21 -16.63
N ASN A 327 -32.39 12.58 -15.50
CA ASN A 327 -33.67 11.93 -15.28
C ASN A 327 -34.46 12.57 -14.13
N PRO A 328 -35.34 13.55 -14.42
CA PRO A 328 -36.25 14.14 -13.43
C PRO A 328 -37.48 13.25 -13.14
N GLY A 329 -37.52 11.98 -13.62
CA GLY A 329 -38.75 11.20 -13.62
C GLY A 329 -38.69 9.67 -13.78
N GLY A 330 -37.58 8.97 -13.52
CA GLY A 330 -37.53 7.50 -13.58
C GLY A 330 -37.47 6.85 -14.98
N GLN A 331 -36.76 5.71 -15.03
CA GLN A 331 -36.64 4.67 -16.06
C GLN A 331 -36.14 5.04 -17.48
N ALA A 332 -34.99 4.46 -17.86
CA ALA A 332 -34.75 4.02 -19.23
C ALA A 332 -34.63 2.48 -19.23
N ILE A 333 -35.67 1.78 -19.69
CA ILE A 333 -35.62 0.34 -20.00
C ILE A 333 -35.15 0.19 -21.46
N GLY A 334 -33.83 0.21 -21.71
CA GLY A 334 -33.24 0.04 -23.05
C GLY A 334 -33.69 1.09 -24.09
N SER A 335 -33.13 1.23 -25.29
CA SER A 335 -31.86 0.83 -25.90
C SER A 335 -31.28 2.09 -26.55
N GLY A 336 -29.96 2.23 -26.60
CA GLY A 336 -29.28 3.49 -26.94
C GLY A 336 -29.29 3.90 -28.42
N GLU A 337 -28.78 5.11 -28.64
CA GLU A 337 -27.87 5.48 -29.74
C GLU A 337 -26.92 6.57 -29.23
N LEU A 338 -25.62 6.40 -29.50
CA LEU A 338 -24.55 7.28 -29.03
C LEU A 338 -24.27 8.32 -30.12
N ASN A 339 -24.61 9.58 -29.88
CA ASN A 339 -24.28 10.68 -30.79
C ASN A 339 -22.81 11.07 -30.59
N SER A 340 -21.96 10.72 -31.56
CA SER A 340 -20.50 10.83 -31.54
C SER A 340 -19.97 12.24 -31.85
N THR A 341 -20.68 13.30 -31.51
CA THR A 341 -20.21 14.68 -31.71
C THR A 341 -19.70 15.30 -30.41
N MET A 342 -18.63 14.72 -29.86
CA MET A 342 -17.70 15.45 -28.99
C MET A 342 -16.30 15.29 -29.59
N PRO A 343 -15.51 16.38 -29.70
CA PRO A 343 -14.15 16.29 -30.21
C PRO A 343 -13.30 15.51 -29.20
N ALA A 344 -12.79 14.36 -29.62
CA ALA A 344 -11.72 13.67 -28.91
C ALA A 344 -10.41 14.44 -29.14
N PHE A 345 -9.76 14.87 -28.07
CA PHE A 345 -8.37 15.30 -28.14
C PHE A 345 -7.50 14.03 -28.21
N ALA A 346 -7.00 13.73 -29.41
CA ALA A 346 -5.96 12.72 -29.60
C ALA A 346 -4.63 13.46 -29.74
N PHE A 347 -3.67 13.17 -28.86
CA PHE A 347 -2.27 13.50 -29.12
C PHE A 347 -1.73 12.46 -30.10
N ALA A 348 -1.46 12.88 -31.33
CA ALA A 348 -0.67 12.08 -32.26
C ALA A 348 0.81 12.26 -31.91
N VAL A 349 1.50 11.15 -31.60
CA VAL A 349 2.96 11.12 -31.58
C VAL A 349 3.42 11.08 -33.04
N GLU A 350 3.99 12.18 -33.50
CA GLU A 350 4.61 12.28 -34.82
C GLU A 350 6.01 11.64 -34.74
N ASN A 351 6.12 10.39 -35.19
CA ASN A 351 7.42 9.78 -35.48
C ASN A 351 8.05 10.51 -36.67
N SER A 352 9.13 11.22 -36.41
CA SER A 352 10.05 11.72 -37.44
C SER A 352 11.38 10.95 -37.32
N TYR A 353 11.65 10.18 -38.37
CA TYR A 353 12.83 9.39 -38.75
C TYR A 353 14.12 9.48 -37.92
#